data_AF-A0A1H8AFA3-F1
#
_entry.id   AF-A0A1H8AFA3-F1
#
_cell.length_a   1.000
_cell.length_b   1.000
_cell.length_c   1.000
_cell.angle_alpha   90.00
_cell.angle_beta   90.00
_cell.angle_gamma   90.00
#
_symmetry.space_group_name_H-M   'P 1'
#
loop_
_entity.id
_entity.type
_entity.pdbx_description
1 polymer ?
#
loop_
_entity_poly.entity_id
_entity_poly.type
_entity_poly.pdbx_seq_one_letter_code
_entity_poly.pdbx_strand_id
1 'polypeptide(L)'
;MLVDGILPGQKGNAIMAGHVDNYTGPAVFYPLKKLKPGEPVVLSDNEGKYLVFKVVAVESYPTAEAPIEKIFGDTEMEQLNLITCTGKYNRAKGEHEKRLVVYTRLLK
;
A
#
# COMPACT_ATOMS: atom_id res chain seq x y z
N MET A 1 15.89 -14.04 6.02
CA MET A 1 15.93 -13.15 7.19
C MET A 1 14.57 -12.48 7.23
N LEU A 2 13.70 -12.90 8.15
CA LEU A 2 12.39 -12.25 8.32
C LEU A 2 12.68 -11.01 9.17
N VAL A 3 12.64 -9.84 8.55
CA VAL A 3 12.64 -8.58 9.28
C VAL A 3 11.29 -8.47 9.98
N ASP A 4 11.30 -8.21 11.29
CA ASP A 4 10.10 -7.81 12.01
C ASP A 4 9.55 -6.56 11.31
N GLY A 5 8.28 -6.61 10.91
CA GLY A 5 7.65 -5.50 10.18
C GLY A 5 7.50 -4.26 11.07
N ILE A 6 7.61 -3.07 10.47
CA ILE A 6 7.33 -1.80 11.16
C ILE A 6 5.83 -1.70 11.43
N LEU A 7 5.46 -1.43 12.68
CA LEU A 7 4.06 -1.20 13.04
C LEU A 7 3.61 0.19 12.56
N PRO A 8 2.36 0.35 12.06
CA PRO A 8 1.83 1.65 11.72
C PRO A 8 1.96 2.65 12.88
N GLY A 9 2.50 3.83 12.59
CA GLY A 9 2.76 4.88 13.59
C GLY A 9 4.17 4.85 14.19
N GLN A 10 4.97 3.82 13.93
CA GLN A 10 6.41 3.83 14.20
C GLN A 10 7.19 4.44 13.03
N LYS A 11 8.42 4.87 13.29
CA LYS A 11 9.36 5.28 12.23
C LYS A 11 9.66 4.08 11.33
N GLY A 12 9.58 4.29 10.03
CA GLY A 12 9.82 3.28 9.01
C GLY A 12 8.61 3.09 8.08
N ASN A 13 8.72 2.07 7.24
CA ASN A 13 7.70 1.70 6.28
C ASN A 13 6.81 0.58 6.82
N ALA A 14 5.66 0.92 7.41
CA ALA A 14 4.61 -0.06 7.66
C ALA A 14 3.93 -0.43 6.34
N ILE A 15 3.69 -1.72 6.08
CA ILE A 15 3.16 -2.20 4.81
C ILE A 15 1.83 -2.91 5.01
N MET A 16 0.85 -2.60 4.16
CA MET A 16 -0.36 -3.42 4.02
C MET A 16 -0.56 -3.81 2.56
N ALA A 17 -0.69 -5.11 2.32
CA ALA A 17 -1.01 -5.66 1.02
C ALA A 17 -2.45 -6.17 0.99
N GLY A 18 -3.15 -5.92 -0.10
CA GLY A 18 -4.54 -6.34 -0.26
C GLY A 18 -4.90 -6.62 -1.72
N HIS A 19 -5.87 -7.49 -1.92
CA HIS A 19 -6.34 -7.86 -3.26
C HIS A 19 -7.08 -6.71 -3.95
N VAL A 20 -6.83 -6.55 -5.25
CA VAL A 20 -7.56 -5.61 -6.12
C VAL A 20 -8.87 -6.22 -6.60
N ASP A 21 -8.89 -7.53 -6.84
CA ASP A 21 -10.03 -8.31 -7.29
C ASP A 21 -9.92 -9.75 -6.81
N ASN A 22 -10.97 -10.51 -7.04
CA ASN A 22 -11.06 -11.95 -6.86
C ASN A 22 -11.95 -12.56 -7.95
N TYR A 23 -12.27 -13.86 -7.84
CA TYR A 23 -13.11 -14.56 -8.82
C TYR A 23 -14.53 -13.99 -8.98
N THR A 24 -15.03 -13.23 -8.00
CA THR A 24 -16.39 -12.67 -8.00
C THR A 24 -16.42 -11.17 -8.28
N GLY A 25 -15.27 -10.50 -8.41
CA GLY A 25 -15.19 -9.09 -8.78
C GLY A 25 -14.18 -8.28 -7.96
N PRO A 26 -14.37 -6.95 -7.85
CA PRO A 26 -13.53 -6.06 -7.05
C PRO A 26 -13.36 -6.49 -5.59
N ALA A 27 -12.14 -6.39 -5.06
CA ALA A 27 -11.81 -6.69 -3.67
C ALA A 27 -11.48 -5.42 -2.87
N VAL A 28 -11.04 -5.59 -1.61
CA VAL A 28 -10.89 -4.51 -0.62
C VAL A 28 -10.00 -3.36 -1.08
N PHE A 29 -8.96 -3.60 -1.87
CA PHE A 29 -8.04 -2.56 -2.37
C PHE A 29 -8.36 -2.07 -3.79
N TYR A 30 -9.43 -2.55 -4.41
CA TYR A 30 -9.91 -2.03 -5.70
C TYR A 30 -10.04 -0.49 -5.75
N PRO A 31 -10.52 0.20 -4.68
CA PRO A 31 -10.71 1.64 -4.71
C PRO A 31 -9.40 2.45 -4.66
N LEU A 32 -8.25 1.85 -4.31
CA LEU A 32 -6.99 2.59 -4.09
C LEU A 32 -6.56 3.43 -5.31
N LYS A 33 -6.88 2.97 -6.53
CA LYS A 33 -6.61 3.70 -7.77
C LYS A 33 -7.31 5.06 -7.89
N LYS A 34 -8.31 5.31 -7.04
CA LYS A 34 -9.07 6.57 -7.01
C LYS A 34 -8.50 7.58 -6.01
N LEU A 35 -7.62 7.14 -5.11
CA LEU A 35 -7.02 8.01 -4.11
C LEU A 35 -6.16 9.08 -4.77
N LYS A 36 -6.08 10.23 -4.12
CA LYS A 36 -5.28 11.38 -4.56
C LYS A 36 -4.36 11.87 -3.44
N PRO A 37 -3.20 12.44 -3.79
CA PRO A 37 -2.37 13.16 -2.83
C PRO A 37 -3.20 14.17 -2.05
N GLY A 38 -3.06 14.13 -0.72
CA GLY A 38 -3.81 14.98 0.20
C GLY A 38 -4.99 14.33 0.90
N GLU A 39 -5.54 13.24 0.35
CA GLU A 39 -6.67 12.54 0.97
C GLU A 39 -6.23 11.76 2.22
N PRO A 40 -7.14 11.60 3.21
CA PRO A 40 -6.84 10.85 4.42
C PRO A 40 -6.99 9.34 4.23
N VAL A 41 -6.15 8.58 4.93
CA VAL A 41 -6.28 7.13 5.15
C VAL A 41 -6.35 6.93 6.65
N VAL A 42 -7.46 6.40 7.15
CA VAL A 42 -7.67 6.14 8.58
C VAL A 42 -7.46 4.66 8.84
N LEU A 43 -6.55 4.35 9.76
CA LEU A 43 -6.35 3.01 10.29
C LEU A 43 -6.94 2.96 11.69
N SER A 44 -7.85 2.04 11.96
CA SER A 44 -8.46 1.84 13.27
C SER A 44 -8.27 0.42 13.79
N ASP A 45 -8.13 0.27 15.10
CA ASP A 45 -8.18 -1.04 15.77
C ASP A 45 -9.61 -1.40 16.20
N ASN A 46 -9.76 -2.59 16.79
CA ASN A 46 -11.03 -3.08 17.31
C ASN A 46 -11.47 -2.39 18.62
N GLU A 47 -10.58 -1.63 19.26
CA GLU A 47 -10.86 -0.85 20.47
C GLU A 47 -11.30 0.59 20.15
N GLY A 48 -11.32 0.96 18.86
CA GLY A 48 -11.73 2.29 18.39
C GLY A 48 -10.61 3.34 18.39
N LYS A 49 -9.36 2.96 18.67
CA LYS A 49 -8.21 3.85 18.46
C LYS A 49 -7.93 3.95 16.98
N TYR A 50 -7.45 5.12 16.54
CA TYR A 50 -7.15 5.33 15.13
C TYR A 50 -5.90 6.18 14.91
N LEU A 51 -5.27 5.95 13.77
CA LEU A 51 -4.20 6.76 13.19
C LEU A 51 -4.69 7.33 11.87
N VAL A 52 -4.42 8.61 11.61
CA VAL A 52 -4.75 9.25 10.35
C VAL A 52 -3.47 9.47 9.56
N PHE A 53 -3.42 8.94 8.35
CA PHE A 53 -2.33 9.16 7.41
C PHE A 53 -2.82 10.05 6.27
N LYS A 54 -1.93 10.85 5.69
CA LYS A 54 -2.19 11.62 4.47
C LYS A 54 -1.52 10.94 3.29
N VAL A 55 -2.25 10.76 2.21
CA VAL A 55 -1.69 10.27 0.95
C VAL A 55 -0.68 11.29 0.42
N VAL A 56 0.54 10.84 0.16
CA VAL A 56 1.62 11.63 -0.44
C VAL A 56 1.67 11.39 -1.94
N ALA A 57 1.55 10.14 -2.36
CA ALA A 57 1.62 9.75 -3.76
C ALA A 57 0.83 8.47 -4.01
N VAL A 58 0.30 8.33 -5.23
CA VAL A 58 -0.29 7.09 -5.74
C VAL A 58 0.43 6.77 -7.04
N GLU A 59 1.24 5.72 -7.02
CA GLU A 59 2.12 5.37 -8.14
C GLU A 59 1.84 3.94 -8.60
N SER A 60 1.95 3.71 -9.91
CA SER A 60 1.82 2.38 -10.50
C SER A 60 3.07 2.02 -11.27
N TYR A 61 3.66 0.87 -10.92
CA TYR A 61 4.89 0.36 -11.52
C TYR A 61 4.62 -0.97 -12.23
N PRO A 62 5.30 -1.28 -13.34
CA PRO A 62 5.44 -2.65 -13.78
C PRO A 62 5.92 -3.53 -12.61
N THR A 63 5.36 -4.73 -12.46
CA THR A 63 5.66 -5.57 -11.28
C THR A 63 7.14 -5.86 -11.10
N ALA A 64 7.86 -6.06 -12.20
CA ALA A 64 9.31 -6.30 -12.18
C ALA A 64 10.16 -5.04 -11.91
N GLU A 65 9.58 -3.85 -12.00
CA GLU A 65 10.26 -2.55 -11.85
C GLU A 65 9.81 -1.81 -10.59
N ALA A 66 8.98 -2.43 -9.74
CA ALA A 66 8.53 -1.82 -8.50
C ALA A 66 9.75 -1.49 -7.60
N PRO A 67 9.89 -0.25 -7.13
CA PRO A 67 11.09 0.20 -6.41
C PRO A 67 11.10 -0.37 -4.98
N ILE A 68 11.70 -1.55 -4.80
CA ILE A 68 11.71 -2.30 -3.54
C ILE A 68 12.21 -1.44 -2.37
N GLU A 69 13.35 -0.75 -2.53
CA GLU A 69 13.90 0.11 -1.48
C GLU A 69 12.98 1.27 -1.08
N LYS A 70 12.27 1.86 -2.04
CA LYS A 70 11.32 2.94 -1.74
C LYS A 70 10.09 2.42 -0.98
N ILE A 71 9.66 1.19 -1.29
CA ILE A 71 8.45 0.59 -0.74
C ILE A 71 8.73 -0.02 0.64
N PHE A 72 9.83 -0.77 0.77
CA PHE A 72 10.14 -1.64 1.91
C PHE A 72 11.41 -1.26 2.67
N GLY A 73 12.25 -0.37 2.12
CA GLY A 73 13.52 0.02 2.76
C GLY A 73 13.31 0.92 3.97
N ASP A 74 14.43 1.30 4.61
CA ASP A 74 14.39 2.09 5.84
C ASP A 74 14.01 3.57 5.60
N THR A 75 13.33 4.16 6.57
CA THR A 75 13.05 5.60 6.59
C THR A 75 12.82 6.11 8.01
N GLU A 76 13.18 7.36 8.28
CA GLU A 76 12.90 8.03 9.55
C GLU A 76 11.47 8.56 9.67
N MET A 77 10.68 8.44 8.60
CA MET A 77 9.29 8.91 8.53
C MET A 77 8.32 7.85 9.03
N GLU A 78 7.21 8.24 9.64
CA GLU A 78 6.12 7.31 10.00
C GLU A 78 5.20 7.07 8.79
N GLN A 79 5.52 6.07 7.97
CA GLN A 79 4.79 5.78 6.72
C GLN A 79 3.93 4.52 6.84
N LEU A 80 2.81 4.53 6.09
CA LEU A 80 1.99 3.34 5.82
C LEU A 80 1.82 3.21 4.31
N ASN A 81 2.49 2.24 3.70
CA ASN A 81 2.40 1.97 2.26
C ASN A 81 1.34 0.90 1.99
N LEU A 82 0.32 1.25 1.19
CA LEU A 82 -0.72 0.32 0.76
C LEU A 82 -0.38 -0.21 -0.63
N ILE A 83 -0.37 -1.53 -0.79
CA ILE A 83 0.07 -2.18 -2.03
C ILE A 83 -1.03 -3.08 -2.57
N THR A 84 -1.30 -2.98 -3.88
CA THR A 84 -2.22 -3.89 -4.56
C THR A 84 -1.78 -4.23 -5.98
N CYS A 85 -2.36 -5.29 -6.55
CA CYS A 85 -2.24 -5.63 -7.96
C CYS A 85 -2.96 -4.58 -8.82
N THR A 86 -2.46 -4.30 -10.02
CA THR A 86 -3.21 -3.49 -11.00
C THR A 86 -2.80 -3.81 -12.43
N GLY A 87 -3.47 -3.23 -13.41
CA GLY A 87 -3.24 -3.56 -14.82
C GLY A 87 -3.77 -4.96 -15.17
N LYS A 88 -3.40 -5.43 -16.37
CA LYS A 88 -3.95 -6.67 -16.92
C LYS A 88 -3.37 -7.88 -16.19
N TYR A 89 -4.19 -8.91 -15.99
CA TYR A 89 -3.72 -10.19 -15.47
C TYR A 89 -3.03 -10.97 -16.59
N ASN A 90 -1.75 -11.30 -16.38
CA ASN A 90 -0.98 -12.13 -17.29
C ASN A 90 -1.10 -13.60 -16.88
N ARG A 91 -1.92 -14.37 -17.60
CA ARG A 91 -2.15 -15.80 -17.31
C ARG A 91 -0.92 -16.66 -17.45
N ALA A 92 0.02 -16.30 -18.34
CA ALA A 92 1.25 -17.07 -18.51
C ALA A 92 2.21 -16.89 -17.31
N LYS A 93 2.18 -15.73 -16.65
CA LYS A 93 2.97 -15.43 -15.45
C LYS A 93 2.24 -15.68 -14.14
N GLY A 94 0.92 -15.86 -14.18
CA GLY A 94 0.10 -16.04 -12.99
C GLY A 94 -0.08 -14.77 -12.13
N GLU A 95 0.22 -13.58 -12.66
CA GLU A 95 0.19 -12.33 -11.91
C GLU A 95 -0.30 -11.12 -12.73
N HIS A 96 -0.62 -10.04 -12.04
CA HIS A 96 -0.88 -8.75 -12.67
C HIS A 96 0.42 -8.08 -13.12
N GLU A 97 0.35 -7.39 -14.26
CA GLU A 97 1.50 -6.72 -14.88
C GLU A 97 2.04 -5.55 -14.06
N LYS A 98 1.24 -4.99 -13.15
CA LYS A 98 1.60 -3.81 -12.37
C LYS A 98 1.28 -3.95 -10.88
N ARG A 99 2.01 -3.18 -10.08
CA ARG A 99 1.71 -2.90 -8.67
C ARG A 99 1.29 -1.45 -8.53
N LEU A 100 0.22 -1.20 -7.78
CA LEU A 100 -0.14 0.13 -7.33
C LEU A 100 0.30 0.28 -5.88
N VAL A 101 1.01 1.36 -5.59
CA VAL A 101 1.48 1.71 -4.25
C VAL A 101 0.94 3.08 -3.89
N VAL A 102 0.25 3.14 -2.75
CA VAL A 102 -0.17 4.39 -2.11
C VAL A 102 0.83 4.67 -1.01
N TYR A 103 1.63 5.72 -1.18
CA TYR A 103 2.55 6.19 -0.15
C TYR A 103 1.82 7.16 0.76
N THR A 104 1.91 6.94 2.07
CA THR A 104 1.27 7.81 3.06
C THR A 104 2.24 8.23 4.15
N ARG A 105 1.89 9.29 4.89
CA ARG A 105 2.61 9.74 6.07
C ARG A 105 1.63 10.04 7.19
N LEU A 106 2.00 9.69 8.42
CA LEU A 106 1.19 9.96 9.60
C LEU A 106 0.92 11.47 9.73
N LEU A 107 -0.33 11.84 9.97
CA LEU A 107 -0.72 13.18 10.40
C LEU A 107 -0.56 13.26 11.92
N LYS A 108 0.14 14.30 12.37
CA LYS A 108 0.29 14.65 13.78
C LYS A 108 -0.84 15.56 14.21
#